data_AF-A0A6P0MQ00-F1
#
_entry.id   AF-A0A6P0MQ00-F1
#
_cell.length_a   1.000
_cell.length_b   1.000
_cell.length_c   1.000
_cell.angle_alpha   90.00
_cell.angle_beta   90.00
_cell.angle_gamma   90.00
#
_symmetry.space_group_name_H-M   'P 1'
#
loop_
_entity.id
_entity.type
_entity.pdbx_description
1 polymer ?
#
loop_
_entity_poly.entity_id
_entity_poly.type
_entity_poly.pdbx_seq_one_letter_code
_entity_poly.pdbx_strand_id
1 'polypeptide(L)'
;MIIKYFLQIIHPQQRIFTVLVLIIILSLSACITLGCQTSVSPTNVSNTTIPTEKPETPSNSLPTSVTNAVLEAASKLISLPISQLKIIEAEQQTWPDGCLGISSPDTLCTQALVPGWRVTVEAQEKSLIYRTNDSGSVVKLETNTAQLPTDNNLPNTVNLVVQIPQEELPSPLAKDTVFRAIASGGITGRTYETTLLEDGQVMRVLINPNGTNKAPQVSHISSQEVQEFQQLLEKVDFAQFNQLGYPPPTGAADYVTVIMTSQAATTSYADMVQHQLPESLQTVIQAWNQIAKF
;
A
#
# COMPACT_ATOMS: atom_id res chain seq x y z
N MET A 1 12.35 11.27 -31.62
CA MET A 1 11.16 12.13 -31.82
C MET A 1 10.25 12.08 -30.59
N ILE A 2 10.75 12.40 -29.39
CA ILE A 2 9.96 12.59 -28.15
C ILE A 2 10.68 13.63 -27.26
N ILE A 3 11.03 14.79 -27.83
CA ILE A 3 11.62 15.93 -27.08
C ILE A 3 10.74 17.16 -27.27
N LYS A 4 9.40 17.00 -27.23
CA LYS A 4 8.50 18.14 -27.47
C LYS A 4 7.31 18.28 -26.55
N TYR A 5 7.13 17.42 -25.54
CA TYR A 5 5.91 17.47 -24.72
C TYR A 5 6.10 17.54 -23.20
N PHE A 6 7.31 17.80 -22.68
CA PHE A 6 7.52 17.93 -21.23
C PHE A 6 8.10 19.27 -20.76
N LEU A 7 8.17 20.27 -21.63
CA LEU A 7 8.66 21.61 -21.31
C LEU A 7 7.57 22.66 -21.55
N GLN A 8 6.53 22.65 -20.72
CA GLN A 8 5.67 23.81 -20.46
C GLN A 8 4.71 23.50 -19.31
N ILE A 9 5.08 23.95 -18.11
CA ILE A 9 4.26 24.60 -17.06
C ILE A 9 5.19 24.68 -15.82
N ILE A 10 6.05 25.69 -15.81
CA ILE A 10 6.65 26.20 -14.56
C ILE A 10 6.30 27.69 -14.55
N HIS A 11 5.34 28.05 -13.70
CA HIS A 11 4.90 29.42 -13.47
C HIS A 11 5.98 30.18 -12.64
N PRO A 12 6.40 31.39 -13.04
CA PRO A 12 7.43 32.15 -12.34
C PRO A 12 6.80 33.06 -11.27
N GLN A 13 6.68 32.59 -10.03
CA GLN A 13 6.22 33.43 -8.89
C GLN A 13 7.02 33.16 -7.60
N GLN A 14 8.36 33.11 -7.69
CA GLN A 14 9.22 32.99 -6.50
C GLN A 14 10.36 34.02 -6.45
N ARG A 15 10.10 35.25 -6.90
CA ARG A 15 11.07 36.36 -6.74
C ARG A 15 10.56 37.59 -6.00
N ILE A 16 9.37 37.52 -5.36
CA ILE A 16 8.76 38.69 -4.69
C ILE A 16 8.68 38.52 -3.16
N PHE A 17 8.90 37.33 -2.61
CA PHE A 17 8.71 37.07 -1.17
C PHE A 17 9.87 37.48 -0.24
N THR A 18 11.02 37.92 -0.76
CA THR A 18 12.19 38.26 0.06
C THR A 18 12.24 39.70 0.56
N VAL A 19 11.28 40.57 0.20
CA VAL A 19 11.31 42.00 0.58
C VAL A 19 10.25 42.39 1.62
N LEU A 20 9.31 41.50 1.98
CA LEU A 20 8.17 41.83 2.85
C LEU A 20 8.33 41.47 4.34
N VAL A 21 9.46 40.88 4.76
CA VAL A 21 9.69 40.44 6.16
C VAL A 21 10.44 41.48 7.02
N LEU A 22 10.91 42.60 6.44
CA LEU A 22 11.70 43.61 7.16
C LEU A 22 10.93 44.86 7.65
N ILE A 23 9.61 44.96 7.44
CA ILE A 23 8.81 46.17 7.80
C ILE A 23 7.90 45.96 9.03
N ILE A 24 7.78 44.75 9.58
CA ILE A 24 6.87 44.48 10.72
C ILE A 24 7.50 44.79 12.10
N ILE A 25 8.80 45.16 12.16
CA ILE A 25 9.53 45.35 13.43
C ILE A 25 9.38 46.76 14.05
N LEU A 26 8.70 47.70 13.39
CA LEU A 26 8.56 49.07 13.91
C LEU A 26 7.11 49.56 13.89
N SER A 27 6.31 49.16 14.88
CA SER A 27 5.25 50.04 15.40
C SER A 27 4.69 49.63 16.76
N LEU A 28 4.98 50.50 17.73
CA LEU A 28 4.15 50.89 18.88
C LEU A 28 3.95 49.88 20.02
N SER A 29 4.94 49.88 20.90
CA SER A 29 4.71 50.02 22.33
C SER A 29 3.84 51.24 22.67
N ALA A 30 2.68 51.03 23.30
CA ALA A 30 2.13 51.84 24.40
C ALA A 30 0.65 51.48 24.64
N CYS A 31 0.36 50.69 25.67
CA CYS A 31 -0.74 51.02 26.56
C CYS A 31 -0.45 50.43 27.94
N ILE A 32 -0.19 51.33 28.88
CA ILE A 32 0.13 51.11 30.27
C ILE A 32 -1.19 51.15 31.05
N THR A 33 -1.32 50.23 32.01
CA THR A 33 -2.24 50.23 33.17
C THR A 33 -3.74 50.21 32.91
N LEU A 34 -4.42 49.20 33.46
CA LEU A 34 -5.32 49.35 34.60
C LEU A 34 -5.57 47.95 35.18
N GLY A 35 -5.43 47.81 36.50
CA GLY A 35 -5.74 46.57 37.19
C GLY A 35 -7.24 46.31 37.26
N CYS A 36 -7.61 45.05 37.42
CA CYS A 36 -8.69 44.66 38.31
C CYS A 36 -8.37 43.29 38.90
N GLN A 37 -8.41 43.21 40.23
CA GLN A 37 -8.31 41.97 41.00
C GLN A 37 -9.68 41.25 41.01
N THR A 38 -9.71 40.15 41.76
CA THR A 38 -10.89 39.41 42.28
C THR A 38 -11.40 38.32 41.33
N SER A 39 -11.79 37.12 41.77
CA SER A 39 -12.02 36.59 43.11
C SER A 39 -11.88 35.07 43.03
N VAL A 40 -11.21 34.47 44.01
CA VAL A 40 -11.51 33.08 44.39
C VAL A 40 -12.94 33.02 44.92
N SER A 41 -13.67 31.94 44.65
CA SER A 41 -14.57 31.35 45.67
C SER A 41 -14.98 29.92 45.32
N PRO A 42 -15.17 29.05 46.33
CA PRO A 42 -15.49 27.63 46.18
C PRO A 42 -16.99 27.33 46.34
N THR A 43 -17.35 26.08 45.99
CA THR A 43 -18.49 25.26 46.47
C THR A 43 -19.92 25.79 46.29
N ASN A 44 -20.77 25.07 45.55
CA ASN A 44 -21.74 24.16 46.19
C ASN A 44 -22.66 23.40 45.21
N VAL A 45 -22.91 22.16 45.65
CA VAL A 45 -23.94 21.23 45.23
C VAL A 45 -25.33 21.86 45.35
N SER A 46 -26.20 21.63 44.36
CA SER A 46 -27.61 21.32 44.62
C SER A 46 -28.30 20.72 43.40
N ASN A 47 -28.93 19.59 43.66
CA ASN A 47 -29.67 18.70 42.78
C ASN A 47 -30.87 19.41 42.10
N THR A 48 -31.30 18.93 40.94
CA THR A 48 -32.72 18.63 40.59
C THR A 48 -32.79 17.97 39.19
N THR A 49 -33.05 16.66 39.21
CA THR A 49 -34.06 15.89 38.46
C THR A 49 -34.34 16.23 36.98
N ILE A 50 -34.06 15.29 36.06
CA ILE A 50 -34.76 15.04 34.78
C ILE A 50 -34.17 13.77 34.09
N PRO A 51 -34.96 13.07 33.27
CA PRO A 51 -35.63 11.80 33.57
C PRO A 51 -34.69 10.58 33.46
N THR A 52 -35.20 9.40 33.83
CA THR A 52 -34.59 8.10 33.56
C THR A 52 -34.44 7.89 32.05
N GLU A 53 -33.35 8.39 31.47
CA GLU A 53 -32.84 7.91 30.19
C GLU A 53 -32.28 6.52 30.46
N LYS A 54 -33.11 5.55 30.10
CA LYS A 54 -32.74 4.14 29.88
C LYS A 54 -31.31 4.09 29.31
N PRO A 55 -30.38 3.32 29.88
CA PRO A 55 -29.08 3.12 29.27
C PRO A 55 -29.32 2.63 27.84
N GLU A 56 -29.02 3.48 26.86
CA GLU A 56 -28.92 3.02 25.48
C GLU A 56 -27.72 2.09 25.45
N THR A 57 -28.04 0.80 25.53
CA THR A 57 -27.19 -0.30 25.05
C THR A 57 -26.48 0.19 23.79
N PRO A 58 -25.14 0.13 23.69
CA PRO A 58 -24.45 0.55 22.49
C PRO A 58 -25.05 -0.24 21.32
N SER A 59 -25.69 0.46 20.39
CA SER A 59 -26.16 -0.19 19.18
C SER A 59 -24.89 -0.71 18.50
N ASN A 60 -24.79 -2.02 18.38
CA ASN A 60 -23.68 -2.73 17.72
C ASN A 60 -23.68 -2.50 16.20
N SER A 61 -24.18 -1.34 15.75
CA SER A 61 -24.40 -0.94 14.37
C SER A 61 -23.20 -0.15 13.87
N LEU A 62 -22.64 -0.58 12.75
CA LEU A 62 -21.51 0.06 12.09
C LEU A 62 -21.78 1.56 11.83
N PRO A 63 -20.93 2.49 12.30
CA PRO A 63 -21.09 3.92 12.05
C PRO A 63 -21.11 4.25 10.54
N THR A 64 -21.88 5.27 10.16
CA THR A 64 -21.97 5.71 8.76
C THR A 64 -20.63 6.22 8.22
N SER A 65 -19.81 6.86 9.06
CA SER A 65 -18.46 7.29 8.66
C SER A 65 -17.58 6.11 8.27
N VAL A 66 -17.62 5.04 9.06
CA VAL A 66 -16.90 3.80 8.79
C VAL A 66 -17.43 3.13 7.51
N THR A 67 -18.76 3.03 7.38
CA THR A 67 -19.40 2.50 6.17
C THR A 67 -18.92 3.20 4.91
N ASN A 68 -18.95 4.53 4.91
CA ASN A 68 -18.54 5.34 3.76
C ASN A 68 -17.05 5.18 3.44
N ALA A 69 -16.19 5.25 4.46
CA ALA A 69 -14.75 5.15 4.30
C ALA A 69 -14.33 3.78 3.72
N VAL A 70 -14.94 2.70 4.21
CA VAL A 70 -14.66 1.33 3.77
C VAL A 70 -15.17 1.11 2.34
N LEU A 71 -16.39 1.54 2.01
CA LEU A 71 -16.93 1.41 0.65
C LEU A 71 -16.16 2.26 -0.37
N GLU A 72 -15.70 3.45 0.02
CA GLU A 72 -14.84 4.29 -0.82
C GLU A 72 -13.48 3.63 -1.05
N ALA A 73 -12.86 3.08 -0.01
CA ALA A 73 -11.60 2.34 -0.13
C ALA A 73 -11.74 1.12 -1.06
N ALA A 74 -12.82 0.35 -0.89
CA ALA A 74 -13.14 -0.78 -1.77
C ALA A 74 -13.37 -0.34 -3.22
N SER A 75 -14.21 0.68 -3.45
CA SER A 75 -14.49 1.24 -4.77
C SER A 75 -13.21 1.63 -5.51
N LYS A 76 -12.28 2.31 -4.82
CA LYS A 76 -10.97 2.69 -5.38
C LYS A 76 -10.11 1.46 -5.71
N LEU A 77 -10.05 0.48 -4.81
CA LEU A 77 -9.20 -0.70 -4.98
C LEU A 77 -9.61 -1.55 -6.19
N ILE A 78 -10.91 -1.78 -6.40
CA ILE A 78 -11.40 -2.68 -7.45
C ILE A 78 -12.07 -1.97 -8.62
N SER A 79 -12.06 -0.64 -8.62
CA SER A 79 -12.62 0.21 -9.70
C SER A 79 -14.09 -0.10 -10.03
N LEU A 80 -14.88 -0.47 -9.01
CA LEU A 80 -16.33 -0.67 -9.12
C LEU A 80 -17.07 0.49 -8.44
N PRO A 81 -18.22 0.92 -8.97
CA PRO A 81 -19.01 1.95 -8.30
C PRO A 81 -19.52 1.42 -6.95
N ILE A 82 -19.62 2.30 -5.95
CA ILE A 82 -20.10 1.97 -4.59
C ILE A 82 -21.47 1.25 -4.62
N SER A 83 -22.32 1.54 -5.62
CA SER A 83 -23.61 0.87 -5.80
C SER A 83 -23.53 -0.64 -6.10
N GLN A 84 -22.35 -1.14 -6.48
CA GLN A 84 -22.08 -2.57 -6.68
C GLN A 84 -21.37 -3.22 -5.49
N LEU A 85 -21.18 -2.48 -4.40
CA LEU A 85 -20.49 -2.93 -3.20
C LEU A 85 -21.48 -3.06 -2.04
N LYS A 86 -21.28 -4.06 -1.20
CA LYS A 86 -22.15 -4.32 -0.06
C LYS A 86 -21.33 -4.71 1.16
N ILE A 87 -21.56 -4.06 2.29
CA ILE A 87 -21.03 -4.56 3.57
C ILE A 87 -21.87 -5.75 3.99
N ILE A 88 -21.23 -6.91 4.12
CA ILE A 88 -21.89 -8.17 4.51
C ILE A 88 -21.60 -8.55 5.95
N GLU A 89 -20.56 -7.98 6.57
CA GLU A 89 -20.18 -8.24 7.95
C GLU A 89 -19.44 -7.03 8.55
N ALA A 90 -19.65 -6.78 9.84
CA ALA A 90 -18.94 -5.76 10.58
C ALA A 90 -18.82 -6.15 12.05
N GLU A 91 -17.59 -6.26 12.53
CA GLU A 91 -17.29 -6.61 13.91
C GLU A 91 -16.49 -5.50 14.57
N GLN A 92 -16.92 -5.08 15.75
CA GLN A 92 -16.14 -4.14 16.55
C GLN A 92 -14.94 -4.88 17.18
N GLN A 93 -13.74 -4.35 16.99
CA GLN A 93 -12.49 -4.92 17.47
C GLN A 93 -11.58 -3.84 18.06
N THR A 94 -10.60 -4.25 18.86
CA THR A 94 -9.55 -3.35 19.37
C THR A 94 -8.22 -3.78 18.78
N TRP A 95 -7.54 -2.85 18.14
CA TRP A 95 -6.28 -3.07 17.45
C TRP A 95 -5.07 -2.84 18.34
N PRO A 96 -3.93 -3.52 18.09
CA PRO A 96 -2.75 -3.44 18.95
C PRO A 96 -1.99 -2.11 18.84
N ASP A 97 -2.17 -1.36 17.75
CA ASP A 97 -1.41 -0.16 17.44
C ASP A 97 -2.18 0.79 16.49
N GLY A 98 -1.60 1.97 16.25
CA GLY A 98 -2.11 3.00 15.33
C GLY A 98 -2.15 2.59 13.86
N CYS A 99 -1.52 1.48 13.49
CA CYS A 99 -1.57 0.89 12.16
C CYS A 99 -2.59 -0.24 12.05
N LEU A 100 -3.42 -0.42 13.08
CA LEU A 100 -4.48 -1.43 13.13
C LEU A 100 -3.93 -2.87 13.06
N GLY A 101 -2.69 -3.06 13.50
CA GLY A 101 -1.96 -4.34 13.39
C GLY A 101 -1.51 -4.66 11.96
N ILE A 102 -1.53 -3.69 11.04
CA ILE A 102 -1.07 -3.82 9.64
C ILE A 102 -0.03 -2.73 9.38
N SER A 103 1.24 -3.04 9.68
CA SER A 103 2.36 -2.11 9.56
C SER A 103 2.89 -2.05 8.11
N SER A 104 3.14 -0.84 7.62
CA SER A 104 3.92 -0.61 6.41
C SER A 104 5.39 -0.34 6.79
N PRO A 105 6.39 -0.77 5.99
CA PRO A 105 7.81 -0.76 6.37
C PRO A 105 8.37 0.60 6.80
N ASP A 106 7.79 1.70 6.33
CA ASP A 106 8.22 3.07 6.65
C ASP A 106 7.24 3.84 7.56
N THR A 107 6.25 3.17 8.14
CA THR A 107 5.26 3.82 9.03
C THR A 107 5.55 3.51 10.49
N LEU A 108 5.85 4.55 11.27
CA LEU A 108 5.91 4.46 12.73
C LEU A 108 4.48 4.42 13.30
N CYS A 109 4.07 3.25 13.76
CA CYS A 109 2.78 3.03 14.41
C CYS A 109 2.84 3.45 15.89
N THR A 110 1.81 4.12 16.38
CA THR A 110 1.66 4.39 17.81
C THR A 110 1.40 3.08 18.56
N GLN A 111 2.01 2.86 19.72
CA GLN A 111 1.84 1.64 20.52
C GLN A 111 0.58 1.67 21.43
N ALA A 112 -0.44 2.45 21.03
CA ALA A 112 -1.69 2.58 21.76
C ALA A 112 -2.75 1.66 21.17
N LEU A 113 -3.55 1.03 22.04
CA LEU A 113 -4.72 0.26 21.61
C LEU A 113 -5.73 1.17 20.92
N VAL A 114 -6.20 0.78 19.74
CA VAL A 114 -7.13 1.57 18.93
C VAL A 114 -8.45 0.83 18.77
N PRO A 115 -9.57 1.35 19.32
CA PRO A 115 -10.89 0.79 19.04
C PRO A 115 -11.24 1.00 17.57
N GLY A 116 -11.97 0.05 16.98
CA GLY A 116 -12.29 0.09 15.58
C GLY A 116 -13.16 -1.06 15.10
N TRP A 117 -13.16 -1.27 13.79
CA TRP A 117 -14.04 -2.22 13.11
C TRP A 117 -13.28 -3.09 12.12
N ARG A 118 -13.64 -4.36 12.07
CA ARG A 118 -13.30 -5.30 11.00
C ARG A 118 -14.53 -5.46 10.11
N VAL A 119 -14.42 -5.06 8.84
CA VAL A 119 -15.57 -4.90 7.94
C VAL A 119 -15.35 -5.72 6.67
N THR A 120 -16.29 -6.61 6.35
CA THR A 120 -16.25 -7.40 5.11
C THR A 120 -17.16 -6.77 4.06
N VAL A 121 -16.58 -6.41 2.92
CA VAL A 121 -17.25 -5.86 1.74
C VAL A 121 -17.33 -6.92 0.65
N GLU A 122 -18.53 -7.28 0.26
CA GLU A 122 -18.82 -8.06 -0.94
C GLU A 122 -18.85 -7.17 -2.18
N ALA A 123 -18.22 -7.66 -3.25
CA ALA A 123 -18.18 -7.03 -4.55
C ALA A 123 -18.22 -8.12 -5.63
N GLN A 124 -19.38 -8.28 -6.26
CA GLN A 124 -19.62 -9.36 -7.24
C GLN A 124 -19.31 -10.74 -6.62
N GLU A 125 -18.30 -11.45 -7.12
CA GLU A 125 -17.88 -12.78 -6.64
C GLU A 125 -16.70 -12.71 -5.65
N LYS A 126 -16.36 -11.53 -5.14
CA LYS A 126 -15.20 -11.30 -4.27
C LYS A 126 -15.64 -10.69 -2.94
N SER A 127 -14.91 -10.98 -1.86
CA SER A 127 -15.03 -10.28 -0.58
C SER A 127 -13.70 -9.67 -0.17
N LEU A 128 -13.74 -8.46 0.39
CA LEU A 128 -12.60 -7.69 0.86
C LEU A 128 -12.81 -7.39 2.35
N ILE A 129 -11.80 -7.66 3.17
CA ILE A 129 -11.89 -7.37 4.60
C ILE A 129 -11.05 -6.14 4.90
N TYR A 130 -11.61 -5.19 5.62
CA TYR A 130 -10.94 -3.96 6.03
C TYR A 130 -10.89 -3.84 7.54
N ARG A 131 -9.77 -3.39 8.06
CA ARG A 131 -9.63 -2.89 9.43
C ARG A 131 -9.70 -1.38 9.40
N THR A 132 -10.44 -0.82 10.35
CA THR A 132 -10.56 0.63 10.48
C THR A 132 -10.62 1.03 11.94
N ASN A 133 -10.23 2.26 12.26
CA ASN A 133 -10.48 2.83 13.58
C ASN A 133 -11.96 3.25 13.71
N ASP A 134 -12.41 3.55 14.92
CA ASP A 134 -13.82 3.81 15.21
C ASP A 134 -14.42 5.00 14.43
N SER A 135 -13.57 5.94 14.00
CA SER A 135 -14.00 7.09 13.18
C SER A 135 -14.08 6.80 11.69
N GLY A 136 -13.41 5.76 11.18
CA GLY A 136 -13.24 5.55 9.74
C GLY A 136 -12.06 6.32 9.12
N SER A 137 -11.26 7.03 9.91
CA SER A 137 -10.19 7.90 9.39
C SER A 137 -8.93 7.14 8.94
N VAL A 138 -8.75 5.90 9.39
CA VAL A 138 -7.69 5.00 8.95
C VAL A 138 -8.34 3.72 8.49
N VAL A 139 -8.20 3.38 7.21
CA VAL A 139 -8.76 2.15 6.62
C VAL A 139 -7.61 1.35 6.01
N LYS A 140 -7.45 0.10 6.44
CA LYS A 140 -6.39 -0.82 6.00
C LYS A 140 -7.03 -2.09 5.47
N LEU A 141 -6.62 -2.52 4.29
CA LEU A 141 -7.04 -3.81 3.75
C LEU A 141 -6.39 -4.93 4.58
N GLU A 142 -7.22 -5.81 5.12
CA GLU A 142 -6.78 -7.04 5.75
C GLU A 142 -6.52 -8.08 4.66
N THR A 143 -5.29 -8.10 4.17
CA THR A 143 -4.78 -9.24 3.40
C THR A 143 -4.56 -10.39 4.39
N ASN A 144 -5.44 -11.40 4.36
CA ASN A 144 -5.41 -12.59 5.21
C ASN A 144 -3.98 -13.17 5.32
N THR A 145 -3.31 -12.94 6.45
CA THR A 145 -2.04 -13.59 6.80
C THR A 145 -2.19 -14.67 7.88
N ALA A 146 -3.37 -14.86 8.46
CA ALA A 146 -3.63 -15.96 9.40
C ALA A 146 -5.13 -16.18 9.62
N GLN A 147 -5.75 -17.04 8.81
CA GLN A 147 -6.86 -17.96 9.16
C GLN A 147 -7.51 -18.42 7.85
N LEU A 148 -7.17 -19.64 7.45
CA LEU A 148 -8.05 -20.46 6.61
C LEU A 148 -9.07 -21.10 7.56
N PRO A 149 -10.37 -20.79 7.51
CA PRO A 149 -11.38 -21.78 7.85
C PRO A 149 -11.28 -22.86 6.76
N THR A 150 -10.82 -24.05 7.15
CA THR A 150 -11.03 -25.26 6.36
C THR A 150 -12.52 -25.56 6.38
N ASP A 151 -13.29 -24.95 5.48
CA ASP A 151 -14.62 -25.44 5.16
C ASP A 151 -14.68 -25.79 3.67
N ASN A 152 -14.82 -27.09 3.40
CA ASN A 152 -14.76 -27.71 2.08
C ASN A 152 -16.07 -27.52 1.29
N ASN A 153 -16.70 -26.34 1.37
CA ASN A 153 -17.96 -26.05 0.67
C ASN A 153 -18.15 -24.58 0.28
N LEU A 154 -17.10 -23.93 -0.22
CA LEU A 154 -17.22 -22.65 -0.93
C LEU A 154 -16.81 -22.83 -2.40
N PRO A 155 -17.61 -22.36 -3.38
CA PRO A 155 -17.23 -22.44 -4.79
C PRO A 155 -15.90 -21.71 -5.07
N ASN A 156 -15.12 -22.32 -5.95
CA ASN A 156 -13.71 -22.07 -6.26
C ASN A 156 -13.35 -20.63 -6.74
N THR A 157 -13.35 -19.64 -5.84
CA THR A 157 -12.89 -18.28 -6.20
C THR A 157 -12.17 -17.56 -5.06
N VAL A 158 -11.08 -18.12 -4.52
CA VAL A 158 -10.22 -17.39 -3.59
C VAL A 158 -8.75 -17.66 -3.88
N ASN A 159 -8.02 -16.61 -4.30
CA ASN A 159 -6.72 -16.19 -3.75
C ASN A 159 -6.22 -14.97 -4.52
N LEU A 160 -6.63 -13.76 -4.09
CA LEU A 160 -6.16 -12.51 -4.70
C LEU A 160 -4.73 -12.15 -4.25
N VAL A 161 -4.29 -12.62 -3.08
CA VAL A 161 -2.94 -12.46 -2.56
C VAL A 161 -2.64 -13.65 -1.64
N VAL A 162 -1.44 -14.22 -1.70
CA VAL A 162 -0.94 -15.29 -0.81
C VAL A 162 0.41 -14.86 -0.22
N GLN A 163 0.81 -15.45 0.92
CA GLN A 163 2.19 -15.32 1.39
C GLN A 163 3.09 -16.28 0.61
N ILE A 164 4.25 -15.83 0.16
CA ILE A 164 5.25 -16.68 -0.50
C ILE A 164 5.94 -17.53 0.57
N PRO A 165 5.88 -18.87 0.51
CA PRO A 165 6.62 -19.74 1.42
C PRO A 165 8.12 -19.42 1.40
N GLN A 166 8.81 -19.56 2.54
CA GLN A 166 10.24 -19.25 2.63
C GLN A 166 11.08 -20.12 1.68
N GLU A 167 10.61 -21.33 1.40
CA GLU A 167 11.22 -22.29 0.48
C GLU A 167 11.12 -21.86 -1.00
N GLU A 168 10.14 -21.02 -1.32
CA GLU A 168 9.94 -20.48 -2.67
C GLU A 168 10.61 -19.12 -2.88
N LEU A 169 11.15 -18.51 -1.81
CA LEU A 169 11.88 -17.26 -1.94
C LEU A 169 13.23 -17.48 -2.65
N PRO A 170 13.58 -16.59 -3.61
CA PRO A 170 14.88 -16.64 -4.26
C PRO A 170 16.00 -16.25 -3.29
N SER A 171 17.24 -16.51 -3.71
CA SER A 171 18.41 -16.05 -2.96
C SER A 171 18.41 -14.52 -2.78
N PRO A 172 18.93 -14.01 -1.65
CA PRO A 172 19.08 -12.57 -1.44
C PRO A 172 19.86 -11.92 -2.58
N LEU A 173 19.56 -10.64 -2.86
CA LEU A 173 20.27 -9.89 -3.86
C LEU A 173 21.73 -9.66 -3.44
N ALA A 174 22.62 -9.64 -4.43
CA ALA A 174 23.97 -9.11 -4.23
C ALA A 174 23.88 -7.60 -3.93
N LYS A 175 24.89 -7.05 -3.25
CA LYS A 175 24.88 -5.66 -2.79
C LYS A 175 24.84 -4.64 -3.92
N ASP A 176 25.41 -4.98 -5.07
CA ASP A 176 25.48 -4.18 -6.29
C ASP A 176 24.27 -4.40 -7.22
N THR A 177 23.28 -5.18 -6.78
CA THR A 177 22.05 -5.44 -7.54
C THR A 177 20.93 -4.54 -7.06
N VAL A 178 20.38 -3.75 -7.98
CA VAL A 178 19.21 -2.88 -7.73
C VAL A 178 17.93 -3.70 -7.74
N PHE A 179 17.80 -4.60 -8.71
CA PHE A 179 16.57 -5.36 -8.92
C PHE A 179 16.81 -6.67 -9.65
N ARG A 180 16.00 -7.68 -9.33
CA ARG A 180 15.98 -8.97 -10.04
C ARG A 180 14.54 -9.35 -10.37
N ALA A 181 14.34 -9.90 -11.56
CA ALA A 181 13.12 -10.60 -11.93
C ALA A 181 13.44 -12.03 -12.41
N ILE A 182 12.73 -13.02 -11.86
CA ILE A 182 12.80 -14.42 -12.30
C ILE A 182 11.45 -14.77 -12.93
N ALA A 183 11.45 -15.05 -14.23
CA ALA A 183 10.25 -15.46 -14.97
C ALA A 183 10.36 -16.95 -15.30
N SER A 184 9.43 -17.77 -14.81
CA SER A 184 9.41 -19.22 -14.98
C SER A 184 8.06 -19.73 -15.47
N GLY A 185 8.08 -20.69 -16.39
CA GLY A 185 6.89 -21.39 -16.86
C GLY A 185 6.57 -21.12 -18.33
N GLY A 186 5.28 -20.95 -18.62
CA GLY A 186 4.73 -20.90 -19.97
C GLY A 186 4.85 -22.22 -20.73
N ILE A 187 4.37 -22.24 -21.97
CA ILE A 187 4.41 -23.44 -22.84
C ILE A 187 5.82 -24.01 -23.07
N THR A 188 6.87 -23.19 -22.88
CA THR A 188 8.25 -23.61 -23.06
C THR A 188 8.90 -24.14 -21.78
N GLY A 189 8.29 -23.91 -20.62
CA GLY A 189 8.83 -24.30 -19.32
C GLY A 189 10.21 -23.71 -19.00
N ARG A 190 10.54 -22.55 -19.58
CA ARG A 190 11.86 -21.92 -19.41
C ARG A 190 11.87 -21.00 -18.19
N THR A 191 13.02 -20.93 -17.52
CA THR A 191 13.27 -19.97 -16.44
C THR A 191 14.32 -18.96 -16.88
N TYR A 192 13.97 -17.68 -16.82
CA TYR A 192 14.88 -16.57 -17.09
C TYR A 192 15.07 -15.75 -15.82
N GLU A 193 16.32 -15.50 -15.44
CA GLU A 193 16.67 -14.50 -14.44
C GLU A 193 17.16 -13.24 -15.16
N THR A 194 16.59 -12.09 -14.83
CA THR A 194 17.05 -10.79 -15.34
C THR A 194 17.41 -9.91 -14.14
N THR A 195 18.63 -9.37 -14.13
CA THR A 195 19.16 -8.52 -13.05
C THR A 195 19.55 -7.16 -13.58
N LEU A 196 19.27 -6.11 -12.78
CA LEU A 196 19.75 -4.75 -12.98
C LEU A 196 20.79 -4.45 -11.90
N LEU A 197 22.00 -4.09 -12.31
CA LEU A 197 23.08 -3.67 -11.42
C LEU A 197 23.08 -2.15 -11.21
N GLU A 198 23.74 -1.71 -10.15
CA GLU A 198 23.91 -0.28 -9.81
C GLU A 198 24.65 0.52 -10.90
N ASP A 199 25.53 -0.15 -11.66
CA ASP A 199 26.28 0.47 -12.75
C ASP A 199 25.46 0.63 -14.05
N GLY A 200 24.21 0.16 -14.09
CA GLY A 200 23.32 0.23 -15.24
C GLY A 200 23.37 -0.98 -16.17
N GLN A 201 24.19 -2.00 -15.88
CA GLN A 201 24.14 -3.26 -16.62
C GLN A 201 22.85 -4.02 -16.33
N VAL A 202 22.20 -4.49 -17.40
CA VAL A 202 21.06 -5.40 -17.33
C VAL A 202 21.49 -6.73 -17.90
N MET A 203 21.42 -7.80 -17.11
CA MET A 203 21.85 -9.14 -17.51
C MET A 203 20.67 -10.10 -17.47
N ARG A 204 20.39 -10.78 -18.59
CA ARG A 204 19.41 -11.86 -18.66
C ARG A 204 20.09 -13.21 -18.90
N VAL A 205 19.81 -14.18 -18.03
CA VAL A 205 20.34 -15.55 -18.09
C VAL A 205 19.18 -16.53 -18.20
N LEU A 206 19.30 -17.49 -19.13
CA LEU A 206 18.45 -18.68 -19.13
C LEU A 206 18.99 -19.68 -18.10
N ILE A 207 18.19 -19.94 -17.06
CA ILE A 207 18.53 -20.90 -16.01
C ILE A 207 18.16 -22.29 -16.51
N ASN A 208 19.17 -23.14 -16.67
CA ASN A 208 18.94 -24.53 -17.06
C ASN A 208 18.93 -25.43 -15.81
N PRO A 209 17.98 -26.37 -15.68
CA PRO A 209 17.91 -27.29 -14.54
C PRO A 209 19.17 -28.16 -14.36
N ASN A 210 19.97 -28.31 -15.41
CA ASN A 210 21.20 -29.11 -15.45
C ASN A 210 22.49 -28.30 -15.14
N GLY A 211 22.36 -27.01 -14.76
CA GLY A 211 23.47 -26.20 -14.24
C GLY A 211 24.37 -25.53 -15.28
N THR A 212 24.27 -25.88 -16.57
CA THR A 212 25.06 -25.21 -17.62
C THR A 212 24.30 -23.98 -18.14
N ASN A 213 24.42 -22.85 -17.44
CA ASN A 213 23.82 -21.59 -17.89
C ASN A 213 24.50 -21.12 -19.19
N LYS A 214 23.71 -20.71 -20.18
CA LYS A 214 24.26 -20.03 -21.37
C LYS A 214 24.86 -18.68 -20.96
N ALA A 215 25.76 -18.16 -21.79
CA ALA A 215 26.30 -16.82 -21.59
C ALA A 215 25.16 -15.80 -21.42
N PRO A 216 25.24 -14.87 -20.45
CA PRO A 216 24.22 -13.86 -20.23
C PRO A 216 24.04 -13.00 -21.48
N GLN A 217 22.80 -12.67 -21.80
CA GLN A 217 22.52 -11.52 -22.67
C GLN A 217 22.70 -10.26 -21.82
N VAL A 218 23.48 -9.31 -22.31
CA VAL A 218 23.80 -8.08 -21.57
C VAL A 218 23.35 -6.87 -22.37
N SER A 219 22.61 -5.98 -21.72
CA SER A 219 22.30 -4.64 -22.20
C SER A 219 22.68 -3.63 -21.12
N HIS A 220 22.53 -2.34 -21.42
CA HIS A 220 22.95 -1.27 -20.51
C HIS A 220 21.95 -0.12 -20.60
N ILE A 221 21.60 0.44 -19.44
CA ILE A 221 20.81 1.66 -19.30
C ILE A 221 21.66 2.77 -18.69
N SER A 222 21.23 4.02 -18.85
CA SER A 222 21.95 5.15 -18.26
C SER A 222 21.83 5.18 -16.74
N SER A 223 22.78 5.82 -16.07
CA SER A 223 22.73 6.06 -14.62
C SER A 223 21.49 6.85 -14.19
N GLN A 224 20.97 7.73 -15.05
CA GLN A 224 19.72 8.44 -14.82
C GLN A 224 18.53 7.48 -14.80
N GLU A 225 18.44 6.55 -15.75
CA GLU A 225 17.37 5.55 -15.78
C GLU A 225 17.41 4.60 -14.56
N VAL A 226 18.62 4.26 -14.08
CA VAL A 226 18.78 3.51 -12.82
C VAL A 226 18.20 4.29 -11.64
N GLN A 227 18.56 5.57 -11.52
CA GLN A 227 18.07 6.44 -10.44
C GLN A 227 16.56 6.64 -10.51
N GLU A 228 16.00 6.86 -11.69
CA GLU A 228 14.55 7.00 -11.90
C GLU A 228 13.81 5.73 -11.47
N PHE A 229 14.35 4.55 -11.77
CA PHE A 229 13.77 3.28 -11.35
C PHE A 229 13.85 3.07 -9.83
N GLN A 230 14.99 3.38 -9.20
CA GLN A 230 15.13 3.33 -7.74
C GLN A 230 14.14 4.28 -7.05
N GLN A 231 14.01 5.52 -7.54
CA GLN A 231 13.04 6.49 -7.03
C GLN A 231 11.59 6.02 -7.23
N LEU A 232 11.29 5.32 -8.33
CA LEU A 232 9.98 4.72 -8.52
C LEU A 232 9.68 3.69 -7.43
N LEU A 233 10.63 2.78 -7.13
CA LEU A 233 10.45 1.76 -6.09
C LEU A 233 10.19 2.38 -4.70
N GLU A 234 10.88 3.47 -4.37
CA GLU A 234 10.64 4.23 -3.14
C GLU A 234 9.27 4.92 -3.16
N LYS A 235 8.95 5.63 -4.26
CA LYS A 235 7.70 6.39 -4.41
C LYS A 235 6.46 5.50 -4.29
N VAL A 236 6.53 4.29 -4.82
CA VAL A 236 5.41 3.33 -4.75
C VAL A 236 5.43 2.50 -3.47
N ASP A 237 6.37 2.72 -2.55
CA ASP A 237 6.60 1.87 -1.37
C ASP A 237 6.60 0.38 -1.77
N PHE A 238 7.56 -0.02 -2.61
CA PHE A 238 7.62 -1.41 -3.09
C PHE A 238 7.80 -2.41 -1.92
N ALA A 239 8.30 -1.94 -0.78
CA ALA A 239 8.46 -2.73 0.43
C ALA A 239 7.12 -3.30 0.94
N GLN A 240 5.99 -2.63 0.65
CA GLN A 240 4.65 -3.11 1.00
C GLN A 240 4.27 -4.44 0.34
N PHE A 241 4.96 -4.86 -0.74
CA PHE A 241 4.70 -6.13 -1.43
C PHE A 241 5.56 -7.28 -0.92
N ASN A 242 6.35 -7.06 0.14
CA ASN A 242 7.26 -8.08 0.64
C ASN A 242 6.52 -9.37 1.03
N GLN A 243 7.01 -10.48 0.48
CA GLN A 243 6.47 -11.83 0.62
C GLN A 243 5.03 -12.00 0.13
N LEU A 244 4.52 -11.07 -0.68
CA LEU A 244 3.19 -11.18 -1.30
C LEU A 244 3.28 -11.85 -2.66
N GLY A 245 2.49 -12.91 -2.85
CA GLY A 245 2.30 -13.62 -4.12
C GLY A 245 0.89 -13.40 -4.67
N TYR A 246 0.77 -13.30 -5.99
CA TYR A 246 -0.48 -13.14 -6.72
C TYR A 246 -0.65 -14.34 -7.66
N PRO A 247 -1.23 -15.44 -7.16
CA PRO A 247 -1.28 -16.69 -7.91
C PRO A 247 -2.26 -16.58 -9.09
N PRO A 248 -2.15 -17.47 -10.08
CA PRO A 248 -3.14 -17.57 -11.14
C PRO A 248 -4.48 -18.09 -10.59
N PRO A 249 -5.58 -17.96 -11.35
CA PRO A 249 -6.84 -18.62 -11.01
C PRO A 249 -6.69 -20.15 -10.97
N THR A 250 -7.49 -20.81 -10.14
CA THR A 250 -7.52 -22.28 -10.06
C THR A 250 -7.80 -22.90 -11.42
N GLY A 251 -7.00 -23.91 -11.79
CA GLY A 251 -7.13 -24.60 -13.08
C GLY A 251 -6.49 -23.87 -14.26
N ALA A 252 -5.89 -22.69 -14.05
CA ALA A 252 -5.04 -22.07 -15.05
C ALA A 252 -3.80 -22.94 -15.32
N ALA A 253 -3.39 -22.96 -16.59
CA ALA A 253 -2.19 -23.61 -17.08
C ALA A 253 -1.44 -22.65 -18.01
N ASP A 254 -0.21 -23.02 -18.39
CA ASP A 254 0.61 -22.31 -19.40
C ASP A 254 0.91 -20.84 -19.11
N TYR A 255 0.74 -20.39 -17.87
CA TYR A 255 1.11 -19.05 -17.42
C TYR A 255 2.59 -18.98 -17.03
N VAL A 256 3.11 -17.76 -16.93
CA VAL A 256 4.45 -17.48 -16.41
C VAL A 256 4.32 -16.90 -15.02
N THR A 257 4.99 -17.50 -14.04
CA THR A 257 5.18 -16.88 -12.72
C THR A 257 6.40 -15.97 -12.79
N VAL A 258 6.22 -14.72 -12.39
CA VAL A 258 7.29 -13.72 -12.29
C VAL A 258 7.51 -13.39 -10.82
N ILE A 259 8.73 -13.61 -10.33
CA ILE A 259 9.17 -13.20 -9.01
C ILE A 259 10.02 -11.93 -9.18
N MET A 260 9.65 -10.85 -8.51
CA MET A 260 10.35 -9.57 -8.52
C MET A 260 10.97 -9.31 -7.15
N THR A 261 12.24 -8.92 -7.12
CA THR A 261 13.02 -8.74 -5.90
C THR A 261 13.79 -7.44 -5.96
N SER A 262 13.67 -6.64 -4.90
CA SER A 262 14.52 -5.49 -4.56
C SER A 262 15.25 -5.76 -3.24
N GLN A 263 16.06 -4.82 -2.76
CA GLN A 263 16.67 -4.92 -1.43
C GLN A 263 15.63 -4.91 -0.29
N ALA A 264 14.44 -4.35 -0.52
CA ALA A 264 13.41 -4.18 0.50
C ALA A 264 12.31 -5.26 0.47
N ALA A 265 12.04 -5.88 -0.69
CA ALA A 265 10.93 -6.79 -0.86
C ALA A 265 11.12 -7.81 -1.98
N THR A 266 10.49 -8.97 -1.78
CA THR A 266 10.21 -9.96 -2.83
C THR A 266 8.70 -10.11 -3.02
N THR A 267 8.21 -10.05 -4.26
CA THR A 267 6.81 -10.33 -4.60
C THR A 267 6.74 -11.25 -5.82
N SER A 268 5.66 -12.00 -5.99
CA SER A 268 5.47 -12.87 -7.15
C SER A 268 4.10 -12.70 -7.77
N TYR A 269 3.96 -12.85 -9.08
CA TYR A 269 2.66 -12.81 -9.74
C TYR A 269 2.62 -13.74 -10.95
N ALA A 270 1.44 -14.27 -11.29
CA ALA A 270 1.23 -14.88 -12.60
C ALA A 270 0.96 -13.79 -13.65
N ASP A 271 1.63 -13.86 -14.80
CA ASP A 271 1.51 -12.89 -15.89
C ASP A 271 0.06 -12.65 -16.34
N MET A 272 -0.77 -13.71 -16.35
CA MET A 272 -2.18 -13.64 -16.70
C MET A 272 -3.03 -12.75 -15.76
N VAL A 273 -2.61 -12.56 -14.51
CA VAL A 273 -3.32 -11.71 -13.54
C VAL A 273 -2.74 -10.29 -13.44
N GLN A 274 -1.77 -9.92 -14.29
CA GLN A 274 -1.07 -8.63 -14.21
C GLN A 274 -2.03 -7.42 -14.18
N HIS A 275 -3.13 -7.47 -14.94
CA HIS A 275 -4.14 -6.41 -15.00
C HIS A 275 -4.96 -6.26 -13.72
N GLN A 276 -4.89 -7.23 -12.81
CA GLN A 276 -5.62 -7.28 -11.53
C GLN A 276 -4.72 -6.90 -10.35
N LEU A 277 -3.43 -6.68 -10.58
CA LEU A 277 -2.48 -6.29 -9.55
C LEU A 277 -2.73 -4.85 -9.07
N PRO A 278 -2.29 -4.47 -7.87
CA PRO A 278 -2.30 -3.08 -7.42
C PRO A 278 -1.64 -2.15 -8.46
N GLU A 279 -2.22 -0.97 -8.70
CA GLU A 279 -1.74 -0.02 -9.71
C GLU A 279 -0.26 0.38 -9.50
N SER A 280 0.16 0.50 -8.25
CA SER A 280 1.56 0.72 -7.86
C SER A 280 2.48 -0.39 -8.35
N LEU A 281 2.09 -1.67 -8.17
CA LEU A 281 2.85 -2.82 -8.66
C LEU A 281 2.84 -2.90 -10.20
N GLN A 282 1.70 -2.59 -10.84
CA GLN A 282 1.62 -2.51 -12.31
C GLN A 282 2.59 -1.47 -12.86
N THR A 283 2.72 -0.32 -12.19
CA THR A 283 3.66 0.75 -12.59
C THR A 283 5.11 0.26 -12.54
N VAL A 284 5.50 -0.48 -11.49
CA VAL A 284 6.83 -1.09 -11.39
C VAL A 284 7.07 -2.10 -12.50
N ILE A 285 6.09 -2.97 -12.79
CA ILE A 285 6.19 -3.96 -13.87
C ILE A 285 6.36 -3.27 -15.23
N GLN A 286 5.61 -2.20 -15.50
CA GLN A 286 5.72 -1.45 -16.75
C GLN A 286 7.10 -0.82 -16.91
N ALA A 287 7.63 -0.17 -15.87
CA ALA A 287 8.97 0.41 -15.87
C ALA A 287 10.05 -0.69 -16.06
N TRP A 288 9.93 -1.79 -15.32
CA TRP A 288 10.82 -2.95 -15.46
C TRP A 288 10.83 -3.50 -16.89
N ASN A 289 9.67 -3.62 -17.53
CA ASN A 289 9.57 -4.07 -18.92
C ASN A 289 10.20 -3.09 -19.93
N GLN A 290 10.43 -1.83 -19.56
CA GLN A 290 11.23 -0.90 -20.39
C GLN A 290 12.73 -1.15 -20.25
N ILE A 291 13.19 -1.47 -19.04
CA ILE A 291 14.60 -1.73 -18.71
C ILE A 291 15.04 -3.11 -19.23
N ALA A 292 14.22 -4.14 -19.01
CA ALA A 292 14.53 -5.54 -19.30
C ALA A 292 14.26 -5.95 -20.76
N LYS A 293 14.44 -5.04 -21.72
CA LYS A 293 14.26 -5.31 -23.16
C LYS A 293 15.50 -6.00 -23.74
N PHE A 294 15.29 -7.20 -24.27
CA PHE A 294 16.28 -8.02 -24.98
C PHE A 294 15.68 -8.56 -26.27
#